data_AF-A0A3C1D293-F1
#
_entry.id   AF-A0A3C1D293-F1
#
_cell.length_a   1.000
_cell.length_b   1.000
_cell.length_c   1.000
_cell.angle_alpha   90.00
_cell.angle_beta   90.00
_cell.angle_gamma   90.00
#
_symmetry.space_group_name_H-M   'P 1'
#
loop_
_entity.id
_entity.type
_entity.pdbx_description
1 polymer ?
#
loop_
_entity_poly.entity_id
_entity_poly.type
_entity_poly.pdbx_seq_one_letter_code
_entity_poly.pdbx_strand_id
1 'polypeptide(L)'
;PAAPRYTEARLAAPALALTENLDEDVVDFIPNYDGQFQQPAVLPAAFPNLLVNGASGIAVGMATNMAPHNLIEVVAAAIHLLENPEATVEELMEFVPGPDFPSGGIVVGLDGVKDAYAKGRGSVRTRAKVSIESLGPRRTGLVVTELPYLVGPERVIEKIKDAVTSKKLQGIADVTDLTDRHRGLQLVIGIKTGFDPNAVLEQLYRLTPLEDSFGINNVALVEGQPQTLGLKEMLEVYVRHRIEVVTRRSRHRLGKRRERLHLVEGLLIAIVDIDEVIQVIRTSDDGEQARSRLMEVFDLSQPQAEYILELRLRRLTRFSRIELEQERDALKAEIAELEALLASDKLIRAQVATELDAAAEAFGTPRRTLLLNGGPVASRSSSKKPVDLQIADTPCRVFLSATGRMVRADLDPEATGGGIVSPTRRSKHDA
;
A
#
# COMPACT_ATOMS: atom_id res chain seq x y z
N PRO A 1 7.98 13.55 -19.52
CA PRO A 1 9.14 13.67 -18.58
C PRO A 1 10.35 14.22 -19.36
N ALA A 2 11.33 14.82 -18.66
CA ALA A 2 12.60 15.20 -19.29
C ALA A 2 13.40 13.96 -19.72
N ALA A 3 14.36 14.13 -20.63
CA ALA A 3 15.20 13.03 -21.10
C ALA A 3 16.09 12.46 -19.98
N PRO A 4 16.45 11.16 -20.01
CA PRO A 4 17.24 10.50 -18.96
C PRO A 4 18.54 11.22 -18.58
N ARG A 5 19.19 11.88 -19.55
CA ARG A 5 20.42 12.66 -19.34
C ARG A 5 20.27 13.86 -18.39
N TYR A 6 19.04 14.25 -18.07
CA TYR A 6 18.73 15.35 -17.15
C TYR A 6 18.08 14.89 -15.85
N THR A 7 17.79 13.60 -15.71
CA THR A 7 17.03 13.05 -14.58
C THR A 7 17.91 12.14 -13.74
N GLU A 8 17.95 12.39 -12.44
CA GLU A 8 18.58 11.50 -11.47
C GLU A 8 17.50 10.64 -10.80
N ALA A 9 17.86 9.41 -10.44
CA ALA A 9 16.95 8.48 -9.78
C ALA A 9 17.65 7.76 -8.62
N ARG A 10 16.91 7.51 -7.55
CA ARG A 10 17.33 6.69 -6.41
C ARG A 10 16.13 5.91 -5.89
N LEU A 11 16.39 4.78 -5.23
CA LEU A 11 15.35 4.02 -4.55
C LEU A 11 14.77 4.83 -3.38
N ALA A 12 13.45 4.79 -3.24
CA ALA A 12 12.77 5.31 -2.05
C ALA A 12 12.92 4.30 -0.90
N ALA A 13 12.79 4.76 0.35
CA ALA A 13 12.94 3.90 1.52
C ALA A 13 12.02 2.64 1.49
N PRO A 14 10.73 2.71 1.08
CA PRO A 14 9.90 1.51 0.95
C PRO A 14 10.40 0.53 -0.11
N ALA A 15 11.13 0.99 -1.12
CA ALA A 15 11.67 0.08 -2.14
C ALA A 15 12.82 -0.77 -1.59
N LEU A 16 13.59 -0.26 -0.62
CA LEU A 16 14.66 -1.03 0.04
C LEU A 16 14.08 -2.22 0.81
N ALA A 17 12.96 -2.01 1.51
CA ALA A 17 12.23 -3.05 2.25
C ALA A 17 11.70 -4.19 1.33
N LEU A 18 11.55 -3.94 0.03
CA LEU A 18 11.20 -5.01 -0.91
C LEU A 18 12.37 -5.94 -1.22
N THR A 19 13.60 -5.46 -1.05
CA THR A 19 14.85 -6.15 -1.43
C THR A 19 15.71 -6.58 -0.23
N GLU A 20 15.20 -6.41 0.99
CA GLU A 20 15.93 -6.77 2.21
C GLU A 20 16.23 -8.27 2.30
N ASN A 21 17.38 -8.61 2.88
CA ASN A 21 17.84 -9.97 3.15
C ASN A 21 18.03 -10.87 1.92
N LEU A 22 18.17 -10.30 0.71
CA LEU A 22 18.45 -11.08 -0.50
C LEU A 22 19.74 -11.92 -0.42
N ASP A 23 20.66 -11.54 0.46
CA ASP A 23 21.91 -12.26 0.76
C ASP A 23 21.72 -13.48 1.70
N GLU A 24 20.53 -13.68 2.27
CA GLU A 24 20.24 -14.73 3.27
C GLU A 24 19.41 -15.90 2.70
N ASP A 25 19.57 -16.22 1.41
CA ASP A 25 18.90 -17.34 0.71
C ASP A 25 17.37 -17.36 0.88
N VAL A 26 16.75 -16.18 0.76
CA VAL A 26 15.31 -15.99 1.02
C VAL A 26 14.40 -16.25 -0.18
N VAL A 27 14.95 -16.24 -1.39
CA VAL A 27 14.23 -16.44 -2.66
C VAL A 27 15.13 -17.15 -3.66
N ASP A 28 14.55 -17.77 -4.67
CA ASP A 28 15.31 -18.41 -5.73
C ASP A 28 15.92 -17.39 -6.69
N PHE A 29 17.15 -17.66 -7.10
CA PHE A 29 17.87 -16.90 -8.11
C PHE A 29 17.88 -17.67 -9.42
N ILE A 30 17.65 -16.95 -10.52
CA ILE A 30 17.67 -17.46 -11.89
C ILE A 30 18.71 -16.69 -12.70
N PRO A 31 19.26 -17.27 -13.78
CA PRO A 31 20.12 -16.54 -14.70
C PRO A 31 19.39 -15.34 -15.33
N ASN A 32 20.11 -14.25 -15.53
CA ASN A 32 19.64 -13.13 -16.33
C ASN A 32 19.62 -13.49 -17.85
N TYR A 33 19.22 -12.55 -18.70
CA TYR A 33 18.96 -12.80 -20.13
C TYR A 33 20.16 -13.36 -20.93
N ASP A 34 21.40 -13.04 -20.53
CA ASP A 34 22.64 -13.53 -21.16
C ASP A 34 23.40 -14.56 -20.31
N GLY A 35 22.87 -14.94 -19.16
CA GLY A 35 23.44 -15.93 -18.25
C GLY A 35 24.70 -15.48 -17.49
N GLN A 36 25.10 -14.20 -17.59
CA GLN A 36 26.29 -13.70 -16.89
C GLN A 36 26.07 -13.43 -15.41
N PHE A 37 24.85 -13.08 -15.02
CA PHE A 37 24.49 -12.73 -13.65
C PHE A 37 23.30 -13.56 -13.17
N GLN A 38 23.19 -13.69 -11.85
CA GLN A 38 21.99 -14.23 -11.22
C GLN A 38 21.08 -13.07 -10.79
N GLN A 39 19.77 -13.26 -10.91
CA GLN A 39 18.74 -12.33 -10.47
C GLN A 39 17.67 -13.06 -9.66
N PRO A 40 17.05 -12.41 -8.66
CA PRO A 40 15.96 -13.04 -7.92
C PRO A 40 14.74 -13.24 -8.83
N ALA A 41 14.11 -14.41 -8.76
CA ALA A 41 12.88 -14.71 -9.50
C ALA A 41 11.68 -13.89 -8.98
N VAL A 42 11.64 -13.67 -7.66
CA VAL A 42 10.67 -12.83 -6.95
C VAL A 42 11.38 -12.06 -5.84
N LEU A 43 10.78 -10.98 -5.35
CA LEU A 43 11.34 -10.21 -4.24
C LEU A 43 10.83 -10.70 -2.87
N PRO A 44 11.64 -10.60 -1.80
CA PRO A 44 11.23 -10.93 -0.43
C PRO A 44 10.00 -10.15 0.05
N ALA A 45 9.86 -8.90 -0.41
CA ALA A 45 8.68 -8.05 -0.27
C ALA A 45 8.15 -7.93 1.18
N ALA A 46 8.83 -7.14 2.03
CA ALA A 46 8.45 -6.97 3.44
C ALA A 46 7.01 -6.47 3.69
N PHE A 47 6.34 -5.92 2.67
CA PHE A 47 4.91 -5.56 2.71
C PHE A 47 4.20 -5.97 1.40
N PRO A 48 2.85 -6.09 1.39
CA PRO A 48 2.07 -6.58 0.24
C PRO A 48 1.95 -5.54 -0.89
N ASN A 49 3.06 -5.29 -1.59
CA ASN A 49 3.19 -4.25 -2.61
C ASN A 49 2.13 -4.29 -3.72
N LEU A 50 1.69 -5.49 -4.15
CA LEU A 50 0.69 -5.65 -5.20
C LEU A 50 -0.65 -5.01 -4.83
N LEU A 51 -1.09 -5.15 -3.57
CA LEU A 51 -2.32 -4.53 -3.07
C LEU A 51 -2.13 -3.04 -2.79
N VAL A 52 -0.97 -2.67 -2.23
CA VAL A 52 -0.67 -1.28 -1.84
C VAL A 52 -0.58 -0.37 -3.06
N ASN A 53 0.22 -0.73 -4.06
CA ASN A 53 0.43 0.10 -5.25
C ASN A 53 -0.54 -0.22 -6.40
N GLY A 54 -1.18 -1.39 -6.39
CA GLY A 54 -1.92 -1.88 -7.53
C GLY A 54 -1.01 -2.22 -8.71
N ALA A 55 -1.64 -2.53 -9.85
CA ALA A 55 -0.97 -2.88 -11.09
C ALA A 55 -1.92 -2.63 -12.26
N SER A 56 -1.38 -2.20 -13.39
CA SER A 56 -2.13 -2.08 -14.64
C SER A 56 -1.31 -2.67 -15.78
N GLY A 57 -1.92 -3.51 -16.61
CA GLY A 57 -1.22 -4.17 -17.71
C GLY A 57 -2.16 -4.84 -18.69
N ILE A 58 -1.72 -4.96 -19.93
CA ILE A 58 -2.43 -5.66 -21.00
C ILE A 58 -1.48 -6.70 -21.59
N ALA A 59 -1.90 -7.95 -21.57
CA ALA A 59 -1.20 -9.09 -22.14
C ALA A 59 -2.02 -9.68 -23.31
N VAL A 60 -1.52 -10.75 -23.94
CA VAL A 60 -2.24 -11.43 -25.02
C VAL A 60 -3.47 -12.12 -24.45
N GLY A 61 -4.66 -11.59 -24.75
CA GLY A 61 -5.96 -12.14 -24.33
C GLY A 61 -6.35 -11.85 -22.88
N MET A 62 -5.56 -11.07 -22.12
CA MET A 62 -5.81 -10.76 -20.72
C MET A 62 -5.46 -9.31 -20.40
N ALA A 63 -6.10 -8.74 -19.38
CA ALA A 63 -5.77 -7.44 -18.85
C ALA A 63 -5.85 -7.48 -17.32
N THR A 64 -5.10 -6.61 -16.66
CA THR A 64 -5.15 -6.39 -15.22
C THR A 64 -5.26 -4.89 -14.96
N ASN A 65 -6.10 -4.53 -13.98
CA ASN A 65 -6.26 -3.17 -13.49
C ASN A 65 -6.66 -3.23 -12.02
N MET A 66 -5.68 -3.15 -11.15
CA MET A 66 -5.81 -3.30 -9.70
C MET A 66 -5.73 -1.93 -9.04
N ALA A 67 -6.68 -1.65 -8.16
CA ALA A 67 -6.70 -0.40 -7.41
C ALA A 67 -5.63 -0.43 -6.29
N PRO A 68 -5.00 0.72 -5.99
CA PRO A 68 -4.13 0.86 -4.82
C PRO A 68 -4.94 0.84 -3.51
N HIS A 69 -4.29 0.46 -2.42
CA HIS A 69 -4.88 0.34 -1.08
C HIS A 69 -3.95 0.94 -0.03
N ASN A 70 -4.51 1.25 1.13
CA ASN A 70 -3.75 1.78 2.23
C ASN A 70 -2.86 0.69 2.85
N LEU A 71 -1.57 0.99 3.05
CA LEU A 71 -0.62 0.01 3.59
C LEU A 71 -1.02 -0.51 4.98
N ILE A 72 -1.49 0.37 5.87
CA ILE A 72 -1.83 0.01 7.26
C ILE A 72 -3.01 -0.97 7.26
N GLU A 73 -4.02 -0.69 6.43
CA GLU A 73 -5.22 -1.51 6.29
C GLU A 73 -4.89 -2.90 5.73
N VAL A 74 -4.08 -2.97 4.67
CA VAL A 74 -3.72 -4.25 4.05
C VAL A 74 -2.84 -5.08 4.98
N VAL A 75 -1.92 -4.45 5.72
CA VAL A 75 -1.10 -5.15 6.73
C VAL A 75 -1.98 -5.70 7.85
N ALA A 76 -2.90 -4.91 8.39
CA ALA A 76 -3.82 -5.37 9.43
C ALA A 76 -4.65 -6.59 8.96
N ALA A 77 -5.11 -6.58 7.71
CA ALA A 77 -5.82 -7.72 7.12
C ALA A 77 -4.92 -8.96 6.93
N ALA A 78 -3.66 -8.76 6.52
CA ALA A 78 -2.69 -9.85 6.39
C ALA A 78 -2.36 -10.50 7.74
N ILE A 79 -2.23 -9.69 8.80
CA ILE A 79 -2.01 -10.16 10.18
C ILE A 79 -3.24 -10.90 10.69
N HIS A 80 -4.45 -10.38 10.45
CA HIS A 80 -5.68 -11.07 10.81
C HIS A 80 -5.79 -12.45 10.14
N LEU A 81 -5.42 -12.55 8.86
CA LEU A 81 -5.40 -13.80 8.11
C LEU A 81 -4.30 -14.78 8.58
N LEU A 82 -3.17 -14.28 9.04
CA LEU A 82 -2.11 -15.09 9.66
C LEU A 82 -2.62 -15.81 10.92
N GLU A 83 -3.42 -15.13 11.74
CA GLU A 83 -4.02 -15.64 12.97
C GLU A 83 -5.27 -16.49 12.71
N ASN A 84 -6.06 -16.13 11.70
CA ASN A 84 -7.33 -16.76 11.34
C ASN A 84 -7.34 -17.15 9.85
N PRO A 85 -6.76 -18.31 9.46
CA PRO A 85 -6.67 -18.72 8.06
C PRO A 85 -8.01 -18.88 7.35
N GLU A 86 -9.06 -19.21 8.10
CA GLU A 86 -10.41 -19.40 7.58
C GLU A 86 -11.21 -18.10 7.48
N ALA A 87 -10.60 -16.94 7.77
CA ALA A 87 -11.26 -15.64 7.71
C ALA A 87 -12.00 -15.44 6.37
N THR A 88 -13.21 -14.93 6.47
CA THR A 88 -14.09 -14.63 5.33
C THR A 88 -13.69 -13.32 4.66
N VAL A 89 -14.15 -13.10 3.42
CA VAL A 89 -13.90 -11.82 2.73
C VAL A 89 -14.55 -10.67 3.51
N GLU A 90 -15.71 -10.90 4.09
CA GLU A 90 -16.43 -9.94 4.92
C GLU A 90 -15.64 -9.49 6.16
N GLU A 91 -15.01 -10.43 6.87
CA GLU A 91 -14.13 -10.13 8.01
C GLU A 91 -12.89 -9.35 7.56
N LEU A 92 -12.28 -9.73 6.44
CA LEU A 92 -11.13 -9.00 5.88
C LEU A 92 -11.50 -7.57 5.42
N MET A 93 -12.75 -7.35 5.02
CA MET A 93 -13.26 -6.03 4.65
C MET A 93 -13.44 -5.08 5.83
N GLU A 94 -13.51 -5.59 7.07
CA GLU A 94 -13.49 -4.75 8.27
C GLU A 94 -12.13 -4.03 8.42
N PHE A 95 -11.06 -4.67 7.96
CA PHE A 95 -9.71 -4.11 7.93
C PHE A 95 -9.43 -3.34 6.64
N VAL A 96 -9.86 -3.86 5.48
CA VAL A 96 -9.72 -3.21 4.17
C VAL A 96 -11.11 -2.79 3.65
N PRO A 97 -11.62 -1.63 4.05
CA PRO A 97 -12.98 -1.21 3.67
C PRO A 97 -13.10 -0.82 2.18
N GLY A 98 -11.97 -0.54 1.51
CA GLY A 98 -11.95 -0.25 0.08
C GLY A 98 -10.60 0.29 -0.41
N PRO A 99 -10.49 0.62 -1.71
CA PRO A 99 -9.30 1.23 -2.30
C PRO A 99 -8.95 2.60 -1.70
N ASP A 100 -7.65 2.90 -1.64
CA ASP A 100 -7.12 4.20 -1.22
C ASP A 100 -6.27 4.77 -2.37
N PHE A 101 -6.81 5.79 -3.04
CA PHE A 101 -6.19 6.36 -4.21
C PHE A 101 -5.20 7.46 -3.82
N PRO A 102 -4.04 7.55 -4.48
CA PRO A 102 -3.03 8.56 -4.17
C PRO A 102 -3.52 10.00 -4.41
N SER A 103 -4.49 10.18 -5.31
CA SER A 103 -5.16 11.46 -5.61
C SER A 103 -6.27 11.82 -4.62
N GLY A 104 -6.57 10.96 -3.64
CA GLY A 104 -7.68 11.15 -2.71
C GLY A 104 -9.03 10.90 -3.37
N GLY A 105 -9.93 11.87 -3.24
CA GLY A 105 -11.28 11.82 -3.77
C GLY A 105 -12.23 11.03 -2.88
N ILE A 106 -13.43 10.81 -3.43
CA ILE A 106 -14.54 10.18 -2.71
C ILE A 106 -14.97 8.94 -3.47
N VAL A 107 -14.93 7.78 -2.84
CA VAL A 107 -15.54 6.56 -3.36
C VAL A 107 -17.02 6.54 -2.98
N VAL A 108 -17.88 6.36 -3.98
CA VAL A 108 -19.33 6.39 -3.79
C VAL A 108 -19.93 5.00 -4.00
N GLY A 109 -20.43 4.42 -2.91
CA GLY A 109 -20.98 3.07 -2.88
C GLY A 109 -19.89 1.99 -2.81
N LEU A 110 -20.15 0.94 -2.03
CA LEU A 110 -19.19 -0.14 -1.77
C LEU A 110 -19.56 -1.47 -2.42
N ASP A 111 -20.72 -1.58 -3.06
CA ASP A 111 -21.17 -2.87 -3.65
C ASP A 111 -20.19 -3.38 -4.71
N GLY A 112 -19.68 -2.48 -5.56
CA GLY A 112 -18.67 -2.83 -6.56
C GLY A 112 -17.28 -3.15 -5.97
N VAL A 113 -16.98 -2.66 -4.76
CA VAL A 113 -15.78 -3.05 -4.01
C VAL A 113 -15.95 -4.47 -3.47
N LYS A 114 -17.12 -4.79 -2.90
CA LYS A 114 -17.44 -6.15 -2.42
C LYS A 114 -17.33 -7.18 -3.54
N ASP A 115 -17.92 -6.90 -4.71
CA ASP A 115 -17.79 -7.77 -5.88
C ASP A 115 -16.33 -7.95 -6.31
N ALA A 116 -15.54 -6.85 -6.32
CA ALA A 116 -14.13 -6.90 -6.67
C ALA A 116 -13.30 -7.74 -5.68
N TYR A 117 -13.59 -7.66 -4.38
CA TYR A 117 -12.90 -8.43 -3.36
C TYR A 117 -13.34 -9.90 -3.31
N ALA A 118 -14.58 -10.20 -3.65
CA ALA A 118 -15.06 -11.59 -3.70
C ALA A 118 -14.64 -12.33 -4.97
N LYS A 119 -14.63 -11.65 -6.13
CA LYS A 119 -14.47 -12.30 -7.45
C LYS A 119 -13.25 -11.83 -8.24
N GLY A 120 -12.50 -10.85 -7.72
CA GLY A 120 -11.42 -10.17 -8.43
C GLY A 120 -11.86 -9.19 -9.52
N ARG A 121 -13.17 -8.98 -9.71
CA ARG A 121 -13.71 -8.08 -10.74
C ARG A 121 -14.84 -7.22 -10.19
N GLY A 122 -14.78 -5.93 -10.47
CA GLY A 122 -15.82 -4.99 -10.03
C GLY A 122 -15.62 -3.61 -10.60
N SER A 123 -16.41 -2.65 -10.15
CA SER A 123 -16.29 -1.26 -10.57
C SER A 123 -16.56 -0.33 -9.40
N VAL A 124 -15.71 0.67 -9.24
CA VAL A 124 -15.81 1.65 -8.17
C VAL A 124 -16.04 3.02 -8.77
N ARG A 125 -17.06 3.73 -8.29
CA ARG A 125 -17.27 5.13 -8.67
C ARG A 125 -16.45 6.03 -7.77
N THR A 126 -15.68 6.90 -8.39
CA THR A 126 -14.83 7.88 -7.73
C THR A 126 -15.29 9.27 -8.12
N ARG A 127 -15.36 10.15 -7.14
CA ARG A 127 -15.90 11.50 -7.27
C ARG A 127 -14.89 12.49 -6.74
N ALA A 128 -14.78 13.63 -7.42
CA ALA A 128 -13.96 14.75 -7.01
C ALA A 128 -14.44 15.35 -5.69
N LYS A 129 -13.52 15.91 -4.91
CA LYS A 129 -13.85 16.65 -3.69
C LYS A 129 -14.06 18.12 -4.03
N VAL A 130 -15.29 18.59 -3.82
CA VAL A 130 -15.72 19.92 -4.24
C VAL A 130 -16.34 20.67 -3.07
N SER A 131 -15.90 21.90 -2.83
CA SER A 131 -16.53 22.87 -1.94
C SER A 131 -17.27 23.93 -2.75
N ILE A 132 -18.38 24.43 -2.22
CA ILE A 132 -19.08 25.60 -2.76
C ILE A 132 -18.57 26.81 -1.99
N GLU A 133 -17.96 27.76 -2.70
CA GLU A 133 -17.34 28.94 -2.11
C GLU A 133 -17.81 30.23 -2.77
N SER A 134 -17.77 31.33 -2.00
CA SER A 134 -18.02 32.67 -2.54
C SER A 134 -16.74 33.21 -3.19
N LEU A 135 -16.78 33.42 -4.50
CA LEU A 135 -15.67 33.98 -5.29
C LEU A 135 -15.69 35.53 -5.30
N GLY A 136 -16.60 36.15 -4.55
CA GLY A 136 -16.80 37.58 -4.46
C GLY A 136 -18.24 37.95 -4.05
N PRO A 137 -18.57 39.24 -3.93
CA PRO A 137 -19.82 39.70 -3.32
C PRO A 137 -21.13 39.19 -3.96
N ARG A 138 -21.08 38.76 -5.23
CA ARG A 138 -22.23 38.24 -5.99
C ARG A 138 -21.90 37.00 -6.83
N ARG A 139 -20.72 36.40 -6.64
CA ARG A 139 -20.25 35.24 -7.41
C ARG A 139 -20.05 34.05 -6.49
N THR A 140 -20.66 32.95 -6.87
CA THR A 140 -20.44 31.63 -6.24
C THR A 140 -19.67 30.76 -7.21
N GLY A 141 -18.83 29.88 -6.69
CA GLY A 141 -18.08 28.93 -7.49
C GLY A 141 -17.91 27.59 -6.79
N LEU A 142 -17.48 26.63 -7.57
CA LEU A 142 -17.11 25.31 -7.12
C LEU A 142 -15.58 25.25 -7.09
N VAL A 143 -15.01 24.92 -5.95
CA VAL A 143 -13.57 24.75 -5.78
C VAL A 143 -13.28 23.26 -5.65
N VAL A 144 -12.60 22.70 -6.64
CA VAL A 144 -12.21 21.29 -6.67
C VAL A 144 -10.80 21.16 -6.13
N THR A 145 -10.63 20.31 -5.12
CA THR A 145 -9.35 20.11 -4.39
C THR A 145 -8.74 18.73 -4.62
N GLU A 146 -9.55 17.73 -4.97
CA GLU A 146 -9.12 16.37 -5.26
C GLU A 146 -9.91 15.85 -6.48
N LEU A 147 -9.24 15.15 -7.39
CA LEU A 147 -9.83 14.57 -8.60
C LEU A 147 -9.80 13.03 -8.53
N PRO A 148 -10.69 12.35 -9.28
CA PRO A 148 -10.62 10.91 -9.49
C PRO A 148 -9.23 10.43 -9.95
N TYR A 149 -8.91 9.18 -9.62
CA TYR A 149 -7.61 8.60 -9.94
C TYR A 149 -7.37 8.59 -11.47
N LEU A 150 -6.15 8.97 -11.88
CA LEU A 150 -5.73 9.10 -13.29
C LEU A 150 -6.46 10.21 -14.08
N VAL A 151 -7.21 11.10 -13.42
CA VAL A 151 -7.85 12.28 -14.05
C VAL A 151 -7.08 13.55 -13.72
N GLY A 152 -6.55 14.22 -14.75
CA GLY A 152 -5.93 15.53 -14.62
C GLY A 152 -6.91 16.70 -14.87
N PRO A 153 -6.62 17.90 -14.33
CA PRO A 153 -7.47 19.08 -14.48
C PRO A 153 -7.69 19.47 -15.94
N GLU A 154 -6.71 19.27 -16.82
CA GLU A 154 -6.79 19.56 -18.25
C GLU A 154 -7.94 18.80 -18.93
N ARG A 155 -8.12 17.51 -18.60
CA ARG A 155 -9.19 16.67 -19.16
C ARG A 155 -10.56 17.10 -18.66
N VAL A 156 -10.65 17.55 -17.40
CA VAL A 156 -11.88 18.09 -16.82
C VAL A 156 -12.27 19.39 -17.51
N ILE A 157 -11.32 20.32 -17.68
CA ILE A 157 -11.54 21.61 -18.35
C ILE A 157 -12.01 21.40 -19.79
N GLU A 158 -11.36 20.50 -20.54
CA GLU A 158 -11.76 20.14 -21.90
C GLU A 158 -13.22 19.66 -21.95
N LYS A 159 -13.59 18.71 -21.08
CA LYS A 159 -14.96 18.15 -21.07
C LYS A 159 -16.01 19.14 -20.61
N ILE A 160 -15.68 20.06 -19.71
CA ILE A 160 -16.57 21.18 -19.36
C ILE A 160 -16.80 22.07 -20.58
N LYS A 161 -15.74 22.45 -21.31
CA LYS A 161 -15.86 23.27 -22.53
C LYS A 161 -16.71 22.59 -23.60
N ASP A 162 -16.52 21.30 -23.82
CA ASP A 162 -17.35 20.49 -24.75
C ASP A 162 -18.82 20.50 -24.33
N ALA A 163 -19.11 20.28 -23.05
CA ALA A 163 -20.47 20.22 -22.51
C ALA A 163 -21.19 21.58 -22.57
N VAL A 164 -20.47 22.67 -22.34
CA VAL A 164 -20.98 24.04 -22.47
C VAL A 164 -21.24 24.41 -23.93
N THR A 165 -20.29 24.11 -24.83
CA THR A 165 -20.42 24.40 -26.28
C THR A 165 -21.57 23.64 -26.92
N SER A 166 -21.75 22.37 -26.53
CA SER A 166 -22.87 21.52 -26.97
C SER A 166 -24.20 21.84 -26.28
N LYS A 167 -24.24 22.88 -25.41
CA LYS A 167 -25.42 23.31 -24.63
C LYS A 167 -26.01 22.23 -23.70
N LYS A 168 -25.25 21.17 -23.43
CA LYS A 168 -25.64 20.11 -22.47
C LYS A 168 -25.46 20.55 -21.02
N LEU A 169 -24.50 21.44 -20.78
CA LEU A 169 -24.22 22.04 -19.49
C LEU A 169 -24.46 23.55 -19.55
N GLN A 170 -25.25 24.06 -18.62
CA GLN A 170 -25.54 25.49 -18.46
C GLN A 170 -25.10 25.96 -17.08
N GLY A 171 -25.05 27.27 -16.87
CA GLY A 171 -24.70 27.85 -15.56
C GLY A 171 -23.21 27.99 -15.28
N ILE A 172 -22.31 27.61 -16.18
CA ILE A 172 -20.87 27.84 -16.05
C ILE A 172 -20.50 29.23 -16.59
N ALA A 173 -19.80 30.03 -15.79
CA ALA A 173 -19.28 31.34 -16.18
C ALA A 173 -17.86 31.21 -16.75
N ASP A 174 -16.97 30.58 -15.99
CA ASP A 174 -15.54 30.43 -16.29
C ASP A 174 -14.96 29.22 -15.55
N VAL A 175 -13.83 28.70 -16.04
CA VAL A 175 -13.07 27.64 -15.39
C VAL A 175 -11.61 28.06 -15.37
N THR A 176 -11.02 28.12 -14.18
CA THR A 176 -9.65 28.56 -13.96
C THR A 176 -8.90 27.51 -13.16
N ASP A 177 -7.75 27.07 -13.68
CA ASP A 177 -6.84 26.20 -12.96
C ASP A 177 -5.84 27.05 -12.17
N LEU A 178 -5.95 27.00 -10.84
CA LEU A 178 -5.06 27.66 -9.88
C LEU A 178 -4.13 26.66 -9.20
N THR A 179 -3.93 25.49 -9.80
CA THR A 179 -3.02 24.47 -9.29
C THR A 179 -1.60 25.00 -9.25
N ASP A 180 -1.01 24.98 -8.05
CA ASP A 180 0.38 25.38 -7.85
C ASP A 180 1.09 24.42 -6.88
N ARG A 181 2.39 24.62 -6.68
CA ARG A 181 3.20 23.78 -5.79
C ARG A 181 2.83 23.95 -4.30
N HIS A 182 2.25 25.08 -3.89
CA HIS A 182 2.00 25.44 -2.50
C HIS A 182 0.59 25.05 -2.02
N ARG A 183 -0.41 25.17 -2.88
CA ARG A 183 -1.84 24.92 -2.63
C ARG A 183 -2.30 23.56 -3.14
N GLY A 184 -1.48 22.89 -3.97
CA GLY A 184 -1.87 21.65 -4.64
C GLY A 184 -2.89 21.91 -5.73
N LEU A 185 -3.69 20.89 -6.05
CA LEU A 185 -4.77 20.97 -7.04
C LEU A 185 -5.84 21.98 -6.59
N GLN A 186 -6.10 23.00 -7.40
CA GLN A 186 -7.16 23.97 -7.15
C GLN A 186 -7.84 24.39 -8.45
N LEU A 187 -8.88 23.66 -8.84
CA LEU A 187 -9.68 24.00 -10.02
C LEU A 187 -10.92 24.78 -9.61
N VAL A 188 -11.03 26.03 -10.07
CA VAL A 188 -12.14 26.93 -9.73
C VAL A 188 -13.10 27.03 -10.90
N ILE A 189 -14.35 26.65 -10.67
CA ILE A 189 -15.44 26.71 -11.65
C ILE A 189 -16.42 27.78 -11.19
N GLY A 190 -16.44 28.91 -11.89
CA GLY A 190 -17.37 30.01 -11.62
C GLY A 190 -18.77 29.68 -12.11
N ILE A 191 -19.78 29.95 -11.27
CA ILE A 191 -21.19 29.74 -11.62
C ILE A 191 -21.83 31.08 -12.01
N LYS A 192 -22.66 31.07 -13.07
CA LYS A 192 -23.45 32.22 -13.50
C LYS A 192 -24.52 32.56 -12.45
N THR A 193 -24.76 33.85 -12.23
CA THR A 193 -25.81 34.32 -11.33
C THR A 193 -27.17 33.73 -11.73
N GLY A 194 -27.93 33.25 -10.74
CA GLY A 194 -29.26 32.65 -10.94
C GLY A 194 -29.27 31.13 -11.09
N PHE A 195 -28.11 30.46 -11.14
CA PHE A 195 -28.03 29.00 -11.14
C PHE A 195 -27.77 28.45 -9.73
N ASP A 196 -28.41 27.32 -9.39
CA ASP A 196 -28.12 26.62 -8.13
C ASP A 196 -26.76 25.88 -8.22
N PRO A 197 -25.78 26.20 -7.35
CA PRO A 197 -24.49 25.52 -7.34
C PRO A 197 -24.57 24.00 -7.20
N ASN A 198 -25.54 23.50 -6.43
CA ASN A 198 -25.69 22.05 -6.22
C ASN A 198 -26.20 21.36 -7.49
N ALA A 199 -27.22 21.93 -8.13
CA ALA A 199 -27.74 21.41 -9.40
C ALA A 199 -26.67 21.42 -10.51
N VAL A 200 -25.84 22.47 -10.58
CA VAL A 200 -24.71 22.54 -11.52
C VAL A 200 -23.66 21.48 -11.20
N LEU A 201 -23.32 21.29 -9.92
CA LEU A 201 -22.37 20.26 -9.48
C LEU A 201 -22.84 18.84 -9.84
N GLU A 202 -24.11 18.52 -9.65
CA GLU A 202 -24.68 17.21 -10.04
C GLU A 202 -24.61 16.97 -11.55
N GLN A 203 -24.81 18.01 -12.37
CA GLN A 203 -24.62 17.90 -13.82
C GLN A 203 -23.15 17.75 -14.20
N LEU A 204 -22.24 18.43 -13.49
CA LEU A 204 -20.80 18.27 -13.70
C LEU A 204 -20.36 16.84 -13.40
N TYR A 205 -20.83 16.22 -12.32
CA TYR A 205 -20.55 14.79 -12.05
C TYR A 205 -21.08 13.88 -13.17
N ARG A 206 -22.27 14.16 -13.70
CA ARG A 206 -22.85 13.34 -14.76
C ARG A 206 -22.11 13.47 -16.10
N LEU A 207 -21.68 14.67 -16.45
CA LEU A 207 -21.23 15.03 -17.80
C LEU A 207 -19.71 15.15 -17.94
N THR A 208 -18.96 15.15 -16.84
CA THR A 208 -17.52 15.38 -16.83
C THR A 208 -16.79 14.33 -15.99
N PRO A 209 -15.46 14.20 -16.16
CA PRO A 209 -14.63 13.30 -15.34
C PRO A 209 -14.49 13.74 -13.86
N LEU A 210 -15.28 14.71 -13.36
CA LEU A 210 -15.38 14.95 -11.92
C LEU A 210 -16.02 13.76 -11.20
N GLU A 211 -16.78 12.92 -11.89
CA GLU A 211 -17.12 11.58 -11.42
C GLU A 211 -16.74 10.57 -12.51
N ASP A 212 -15.89 9.61 -12.15
CA ASP A 212 -15.43 8.57 -13.06
C ASP A 212 -15.54 7.17 -12.44
N SER A 213 -15.57 6.17 -13.31
CA SER A 213 -15.67 4.77 -12.93
C SER A 213 -14.32 4.08 -13.12
N PHE A 214 -13.76 3.57 -12.02
CA PHE A 214 -12.57 2.73 -12.04
C PHE A 214 -12.99 1.26 -12.12
N GLY A 215 -12.67 0.59 -13.23
CA GLY A 215 -12.93 -0.85 -13.40
C GLY A 215 -11.83 -1.69 -12.76
N ILE A 216 -12.16 -2.44 -11.72
CA ILE A 216 -11.23 -3.36 -11.05
C ILE A 216 -11.23 -4.70 -11.79
N ASN A 217 -10.03 -5.17 -12.12
CA ASN A 217 -9.79 -6.49 -12.69
C ASN A 217 -8.45 -7.03 -12.17
N ASN A 218 -8.51 -7.83 -11.11
CA ASN A 218 -7.36 -8.35 -10.41
C ASN A 218 -6.89 -9.65 -11.06
N VAL A 219 -6.01 -9.52 -12.06
CA VAL A 219 -5.34 -10.65 -12.68
C VAL A 219 -3.85 -10.59 -12.35
N ALA A 220 -3.33 -11.66 -11.76
CA ALA A 220 -1.92 -11.80 -11.40
C ALA A 220 -1.40 -13.19 -11.78
N LEU A 221 -0.08 -13.34 -11.86
CA LEU A 221 0.55 -14.64 -12.06
C LEU A 221 0.75 -15.30 -10.69
N VAL A 222 0.14 -16.46 -10.49
CA VAL A 222 0.41 -17.34 -9.35
C VAL A 222 1.09 -18.57 -9.91
N GLU A 223 2.34 -18.81 -9.50
CA GLU A 223 3.16 -19.94 -9.99
C GLU A 223 3.26 -19.96 -11.53
N GLY A 224 3.37 -18.77 -12.13
CA GLY A 224 3.49 -18.58 -13.57
C GLY A 224 2.17 -18.67 -14.36
N GLN A 225 1.04 -18.99 -13.70
CA GLN A 225 -0.27 -19.06 -14.33
C GLN A 225 -1.12 -17.82 -14.04
N PRO A 226 -1.77 -17.21 -15.04
CA PRO A 226 -2.65 -16.08 -14.82
C PRO A 226 -3.94 -16.51 -14.11
N GLN A 227 -4.23 -15.89 -12.97
CA GLN A 227 -5.43 -16.15 -12.18
C GLN A 227 -6.14 -14.85 -11.86
N THR A 228 -7.48 -14.90 -11.84
CA THR A 228 -8.31 -13.80 -11.32
C THR A 228 -8.50 -14.01 -9.84
N LEU A 229 -8.09 -13.04 -9.01
CA LEU A 229 -8.02 -13.21 -7.56
C LEU A 229 -8.84 -12.15 -6.81
N GLY A 230 -9.60 -12.60 -5.82
CA GLY A 230 -10.22 -11.77 -4.79
C GLY A 230 -9.21 -11.31 -3.72
N LEU A 231 -9.70 -10.55 -2.74
CA LEU A 231 -8.88 -9.99 -1.66
C LEU A 231 -8.23 -11.09 -0.82
N LYS A 232 -9.03 -12.08 -0.38
CA LYS A 232 -8.55 -13.20 0.43
C LYS A 232 -7.45 -13.96 -0.29
N GLU A 233 -7.69 -14.38 -1.53
CA GLU A 233 -6.74 -15.17 -2.31
C GLU A 233 -5.42 -14.43 -2.54
N MET A 234 -5.46 -13.12 -2.82
CA MET A 234 -4.24 -12.30 -2.92
C MET A 234 -3.47 -12.22 -1.61
N LEU A 235 -4.16 -12.05 -0.47
CA LEU A 235 -3.54 -12.03 0.85
C LEU A 235 -2.96 -13.40 1.22
N GLU A 236 -3.64 -14.50 0.90
CA GLU A 236 -3.16 -15.86 1.14
C GLU A 236 -1.87 -16.15 0.38
N VAL A 237 -1.80 -15.79 -0.90
CA VAL A 237 -0.59 -15.93 -1.72
C VAL A 237 0.56 -15.13 -1.10
N TYR A 238 0.30 -13.90 -0.67
CA TYR A 238 1.32 -13.05 -0.04
C TYR A 238 1.79 -13.59 1.32
N VAL A 239 0.86 -13.96 2.20
CA VAL A 239 1.16 -14.50 3.52
C VAL A 239 1.97 -15.79 3.43
N ARG A 240 1.60 -16.68 2.50
CA ARG A 240 2.36 -17.92 2.22
C ARG A 240 3.79 -17.61 1.79
N HIS A 241 3.97 -16.67 0.87
CA HIS A 241 5.29 -16.20 0.43
C HIS A 241 6.11 -15.65 1.60
N ARG A 242 5.50 -14.83 2.47
CA ARG A 242 6.19 -14.27 3.64
C ARG A 242 6.59 -15.31 4.67
N ILE A 243 5.75 -16.31 4.93
CA ILE A 243 6.09 -17.45 5.78
C ILE A 243 7.30 -18.19 5.22
N GLU A 244 7.33 -18.45 3.90
CA GLU A 244 8.47 -19.11 3.25
C GLU A 244 9.75 -18.29 3.38
N VAL A 245 9.71 -17.00 3.05
CA VAL A 245 10.85 -16.09 3.15
C VAL A 245 11.43 -16.07 4.57
N VAL A 246 10.59 -15.89 5.59
CA VAL A 246 11.03 -15.87 7.00
C VAL A 246 11.59 -17.22 7.44
N THR A 247 11.00 -18.32 6.97
CA THR A 247 11.48 -19.68 7.25
C THR A 247 12.86 -19.92 6.62
N ARG A 248 13.03 -19.60 5.34
CA ARG A 248 14.31 -19.72 4.62
C ARG A 248 15.40 -18.87 5.27
N ARG A 249 15.10 -17.61 5.56
CA ARG A 249 16.00 -16.69 6.27
C ARG A 249 16.46 -17.28 7.61
N SER A 250 15.51 -17.79 8.39
CA SER A 250 15.80 -18.36 9.71
C SER A 250 16.62 -19.64 9.62
N ARG A 251 16.40 -20.49 8.60
CA ARG A 251 17.24 -21.67 8.31
C ARG A 251 18.65 -21.28 7.87
N HIS A 252 18.78 -20.28 7.01
CA HIS A 252 20.08 -19.76 6.57
C HIS A 252 20.90 -19.26 7.76
N ARG A 253 20.28 -18.42 8.62
CA ARG A 253 20.89 -17.94 9.85
C ARG A 253 21.26 -19.09 10.79
N LEU A 254 20.37 -20.05 10.99
CA LEU A 254 20.64 -21.23 11.83
C LEU A 254 21.86 -22.02 11.32
N GLY A 255 21.94 -22.25 10.01
CA GLY A 255 23.10 -22.89 9.37
C GLY A 255 24.40 -22.14 9.68
N LYS A 256 24.41 -20.81 9.47
CA LYS A 256 25.58 -19.96 9.76
C LYS A 256 25.98 -19.96 11.22
N ARG A 257 25.01 -19.94 12.14
CA ARG A 257 25.27 -19.99 13.59
C ARG A 257 25.82 -21.34 14.02
N ARG A 258 25.30 -22.45 13.48
CA ARG A 258 25.83 -23.81 13.71
C ARG A 258 27.24 -23.98 13.14
N GLU A 259 27.50 -23.52 11.91
CA GLU A 259 28.84 -23.51 11.32
C GLU A 259 29.82 -22.75 12.22
N ARG A 260 29.42 -21.57 12.71
CA ARG A 260 30.26 -20.75 13.59
C ARG A 260 30.49 -21.42 14.95
N LEU A 261 29.45 -21.95 15.58
CA LEU A 261 29.55 -22.64 16.86
C LEU A 261 30.51 -23.82 16.78
N HIS A 262 30.39 -24.61 15.71
CA HIS A 262 31.26 -25.75 15.45
C HIS A 262 32.74 -25.36 15.42
N LEU A 263 33.09 -24.26 14.74
CA LEU A 263 34.46 -23.75 14.73
C LEU A 263 34.92 -23.26 16.10
N VAL A 264 34.06 -22.55 16.84
CA VAL A 264 34.37 -22.04 18.18
C VAL A 264 34.60 -23.19 19.18
N GLU A 265 33.80 -24.24 19.12
CA GLU A 265 33.98 -25.43 19.96
C GLU A 265 35.31 -26.15 19.68
N GLY A 266 35.68 -26.26 18.40
CA GLY A 266 37.00 -26.79 18.02
C GLY A 266 38.17 -25.94 18.54
N LEU A 267 38.06 -24.61 18.48
CA LEU A 267 39.06 -23.71 19.05
C LEU A 267 39.18 -23.84 20.57
N LEU A 268 38.05 -23.99 21.27
CA LEU A 268 38.05 -24.15 22.72
C LEU A 268 38.73 -25.46 23.13
N ILE A 269 38.51 -26.56 22.40
CA ILE A 269 39.23 -27.82 22.59
C ILE A 269 40.74 -27.60 22.38
N ALA A 270 41.13 -26.96 21.28
CA ALA A 270 42.53 -26.71 20.96
C ALA A 270 43.24 -25.79 21.99
N ILE A 271 42.54 -24.84 22.59
CA ILE A 271 43.10 -23.92 23.60
C ILE A 271 43.32 -24.63 24.95
N VAL A 272 42.51 -25.64 25.28
CA VAL A 272 42.66 -26.39 26.53
C VAL A 272 44.00 -27.14 26.53
N ASP A 273 44.36 -27.77 25.42
CA ASP A 273 45.58 -28.59 25.28
C ASP A 273 46.52 -28.03 24.20
N ILE A 274 46.81 -26.72 24.27
CA ILE A 274 47.54 -26.00 23.22
C ILE A 274 48.97 -26.52 22.99
N ASP A 275 49.65 -27.01 24.03
CA ASP A 275 51.01 -27.54 23.92
C ASP A 275 51.04 -28.81 23.05
N GLU A 276 50.02 -29.67 23.19
CA GLU A 276 49.87 -30.87 22.38
C GLU A 276 49.51 -30.53 20.94
N VAL A 277 48.60 -29.56 20.72
CA VAL A 277 48.30 -29.03 19.38
C VAL A 277 49.57 -28.52 18.70
N ILE A 278 50.40 -27.73 19.40
CA ILE A 278 51.67 -27.22 18.86
C ILE A 278 52.63 -28.36 18.56
N GLN A 279 52.70 -29.39 19.41
CA GLN A 279 53.56 -30.55 19.18
C GLN A 279 53.12 -31.36 17.95
N VAL A 280 51.81 -31.59 17.78
CA VAL A 280 51.26 -32.26 16.60
C VAL A 280 51.64 -31.47 15.35
N ILE A 281 51.45 -30.15 15.34
CA ILE A 281 51.79 -29.29 14.20
C ILE A 281 53.30 -29.30 13.92
N ARG A 282 54.15 -29.17 14.94
CA ARG A 282 55.62 -29.14 14.79
C ARG A 282 56.24 -30.46 14.35
N THR A 283 55.58 -31.58 14.62
CA THR A 283 56.05 -32.92 14.23
C THR A 283 55.45 -33.40 12.91
N SER A 284 54.66 -32.57 12.24
CA SER A 284 54.15 -32.84 10.90
C SER A 284 55.03 -32.20 9.84
N ASP A 285 55.20 -32.90 8.71
CA ASP A 285 56.02 -32.49 7.56
C ASP A 285 55.35 -31.39 6.74
N ASP A 286 54.01 -31.37 6.70
CA ASP A 286 53.21 -30.38 5.96
C ASP A 286 51.84 -30.11 6.62
N GLY A 287 51.10 -29.15 6.05
CA GLY A 287 49.79 -28.74 6.53
C GLY A 287 48.71 -29.79 6.37
N GLU A 288 48.78 -30.66 5.36
CA GLU A 288 47.80 -31.74 5.20
C GLU A 288 47.98 -32.81 6.27
N GLN A 289 49.24 -33.18 6.55
CA GLN A 289 49.57 -34.12 7.61
C GLN A 289 49.22 -33.55 8.99
N ALA A 290 49.49 -32.26 9.24
CA ALA A 290 49.06 -31.59 10.46
C ALA A 290 47.54 -31.60 10.63
N ARG A 291 46.78 -31.30 9.56
CA ARG A 291 45.31 -31.32 9.57
C ARG A 291 44.77 -32.72 9.91
N SER A 292 45.23 -33.75 9.20
CA SER A 292 44.77 -35.14 9.45
C SER A 292 45.08 -35.60 10.87
N ARG A 293 46.28 -35.29 11.39
CA ARG A 293 46.65 -35.65 12.77
C ARG A 293 45.86 -34.89 13.82
N LEU A 294 45.57 -33.61 13.60
CA LEU A 294 44.70 -32.83 14.50
C LEU A 294 43.28 -33.42 14.55
N MET A 295 42.76 -33.87 13.42
CA MET A 295 41.46 -34.56 13.35
C MET A 295 41.48 -35.87 14.16
N GLU A 296 42.52 -36.69 13.99
CA GLU A 296 42.64 -37.99 14.67
C GLU A 296 42.84 -37.86 16.20
N VAL A 297 43.72 -36.95 16.63
CA VAL A 297 44.11 -36.83 18.05
C VAL A 297 43.03 -36.14 18.88
N PHE A 298 42.37 -35.11 18.33
CA PHE A 298 41.41 -34.29 19.07
C PHE A 298 39.95 -34.52 18.66
N ASP A 299 39.67 -35.55 17.85
CA ASP A 299 38.35 -35.86 17.29
C ASP A 299 37.70 -34.65 16.61
N LEU A 300 38.52 -33.89 15.87
CA LEU A 300 38.09 -32.67 15.19
C LEU A 300 37.63 -32.98 13.78
N SER A 301 36.64 -32.23 13.32
CA SER A 301 36.28 -32.22 11.91
C SER A 301 37.34 -31.51 11.07
N GLN A 302 37.33 -31.78 9.76
CA GLN A 302 38.22 -31.11 8.81
C GLN A 302 38.12 -29.56 8.86
N PRO A 303 36.92 -28.94 8.88
CA PRO A 303 36.81 -27.48 9.00
C PRO A 303 37.39 -26.91 10.29
N GLN A 304 37.24 -27.63 11.42
CA GLN A 304 37.81 -27.19 12.69
C GLN A 304 39.34 -27.27 12.66
N ALA A 305 39.90 -28.38 12.18
CA ALA A 305 41.34 -28.57 12.08
C ALA A 305 41.99 -27.52 11.17
N GLU A 306 41.39 -27.23 10.03
CA GLU A 306 41.84 -26.17 9.11
C GLU A 306 41.77 -24.79 9.78
N TYR A 307 40.67 -24.48 10.47
CA TYR A 307 40.51 -23.22 11.20
C TYR A 307 41.52 -23.04 12.34
N ILE A 308 41.91 -24.13 13.01
CA ILE A 308 42.97 -24.12 14.04
C ILE A 308 44.34 -23.84 13.42
N LEU A 309 44.65 -24.43 12.26
CA LEU A 309 45.93 -24.17 11.56
C LEU A 309 46.06 -22.69 11.13
N GLU A 310 44.95 -22.02 10.86
CA GLU A 310 44.91 -20.58 10.53
C GLU A 310 44.95 -19.65 11.76
N LEU A 311 44.95 -20.20 12.98
CA LEU A 311 44.87 -19.42 14.20
C LEU A 311 46.14 -18.58 14.42
N ARG A 312 45.94 -17.30 14.72
CA ARG A 312 47.03 -16.38 15.08
C ARG A 312 47.38 -16.53 16.55
N LEU A 313 48.67 -16.61 16.90
CA LEU A 313 49.16 -16.76 18.28
C LEU A 313 48.54 -15.78 19.31
N ARG A 314 48.17 -14.56 18.90
CA ARG A 314 47.47 -13.59 19.77
C ARG A 314 46.13 -14.08 20.33
N ARG A 315 45.49 -15.07 19.68
CA ARG A 315 44.21 -15.65 20.10
C ARG A 315 44.36 -16.68 21.23
N LEU A 316 45.59 -16.98 21.66
CA LEU A 316 45.87 -17.93 22.75
C LEU A 316 45.86 -17.30 24.15
N THR A 317 45.55 -16.00 24.25
CA THR A 317 45.50 -15.33 25.56
C THR A 317 44.31 -15.80 26.37
N ARG A 318 44.42 -15.75 27.71
CA ARG A 318 43.30 -16.01 28.62
C ARG A 318 42.07 -15.16 28.29
N PHE A 319 42.27 -13.91 27.87
CA PHE A 319 41.19 -13.02 27.48
C PHE A 319 40.46 -13.55 26.24
N SER A 320 41.19 -13.97 25.20
CA SER A 320 40.59 -14.57 24.00
C SER A 320 39.82 -15.86 24.28
N ARG A 321 40.24 -16.66 25.25
CA ARG A 321 39.46 -17.83 25.70
C ARG A 321 38.10 -17.42 26.28
N ILE A 322 38.08 -16.41 27.16
CA ILE A 322 36.84 -15.91 27.75
C ILE A 322 35.90 -15.35 26.67
N GLU A 323 36.45 -14.62 25.69
CA GLU A 323 35.67 -14.15 24.53
C GLU A 323 35.04 -15.31 23.74
N LEU A 324 35.79 -16.39 23.49
CA LEU A 324 35.29 -17.57 22.79
C LEU A 324 34.23 -18.34 23.59
N GLU A 325 34.40 -18.44 24.91
CA GLU A 325 33.38 -19.05 25.79
C GLU A 325 32.08 -18.24 25.78
N GLN A 326 32.17 -16.90 25.83
CA GLN A 326 31.02 -16.00 25.70
C GLN A 326 30.36 -16.10 24.32
N GLU A 327 31.17 -16.13 23.25
CA GLU A 327 30.68 -16.29 21.88
C GLU A 327 29.95 -17.62 21.72
N ARG A 328 30.51 -18.73 22.24
CA ARG A 328 29.86 -20.04 22.25
C ARG A 328 28.50 -20.00 22.94
N ASP A 329 28.44 -19.41 24.13
CA ASP A 329 27.20 -19.39 24.92
C ASP A 329 26.13 -18.52 24.25
N ALA A 330 26.51 -17.39 23.65
CA ALA A 330 25.63 -16.58 22.82
C ALA A 330 25.12 -17.35 21.59
N LEU A 331 26.01 -18.02 20.84
CA LEU A 331 25.64 -18.83 19.68
C LEU A 331 24.68 -19.96 20.06
N LYS A 332 24.89 -20.62 21.20
CA LYS A 332 23.98 -21.67 21.69
C LYS A 332 22.59 -21.11 22.00
N ALA A 333 22.50 -19.93 22.61
CA ALA A 333 21.22 -19.27 22.87
C ALA A 333 20.50 -18.91 21.55
N GLU A 334 21.22 -18.29 20.61
CA GLU A 334 20.67 -17.90 19.31
C GLU A 334 20.23 -19.12 18.47
N ILE A 335 20.98 -20.21 18.51
CA ILE A 335 20.62 -21.48 17.85
C ILE A 335 19.33 -22.03 18.47
N ALA A 336 19.23 -22.07 19.80
CA ALA A 336 18.04 -22.55 20.48
C ALA A 336 16.80 -21.71 20.15
N GLU A 337 16.95 -20.37 20.06
CA GLU A 337 15.87 -19.47 19.63
C GLU A 337 15.43 -19.75 18.19
N LEU A 338 16.38 -19.90 17.25
CA LEU A 338 16.08 -20.19 15.84
C LEU A 338 15.46 -21.58 15.66
N GLU A 339 15.93 -22.58 16.41
CA GLU A 339 15.35 -23.93 16.42
C GLU A 339 13.93 -23.92 16.98
N ALA A 340 13.68 -23.20 18.08
CA ALA A 340 12.35 -23.03 18.63
C ALA A 340 11.41 -22.35 17.64
N LEU A 341 11.86 -21.26 17.00
CA LEU A 341 11.13 -20.55 15.95
C LEU A 341 10.75 -21.49 14.80
N LEU A 342 11.73 -22.22 14.26
CA LEU A 342 11.53 -23.14 13.12
C LEU A 342 10.72 -24.39 13.46
N ALA A 343 10.63 -24.77 14.73
CA ALA A 343 9.84 -25.91 15.19
C ALA A 343 8.35 -25.59 15.36
N SER A 344 7.94 -24.31 15.26
CA SER A 344 6.55 -23.91 15.47
C SER A 344 6.04 -22.97 14.39
N ASP A 345 5.08 -23.46 13.59
CA ASP A 345 4.36 -22.65 12.61
C ASP A 345 3.71 -21.41 13.24
N LYS A 346 3.27 -21.52 14.51
CA LYS A 346 2.70 -20.40 15.25
C LYS A 346 3.74 -19.32 15.53
N LEU A 347 4.96 -19.70 15.91
CA LEU A 347 6.04 -18.73 16.14
C LEU A 347 6.49 -18.07 14.83
N ILE A 348 6.56 -18.82 13.73
CA ILE A 348 6.84 -18.25 12.40
C ILE A 348 5.76 -17.23 12.02
N ARG A 349 4.48 -17.58 12.15
CA ARG A 349 3.37 -16.65 11.85
C ARG A 349 3.42 -15.39 12.71
N ALA A 350 3.72 -15.52 14.00
CA ALA A 350 3.89 -14.38 14.91
C ALA A 350 5.08 -13.49 14.53
N GLN A 351 6.19 -14.10 14.09
CA GLN A 351 7.36 -13.38 13.58
C GLN A 351 7.02 -12.61 12.29
N VAL A 352 6.29 -13.23 11.36
CA VAL A 352 5.80 -12.54 10.15
C VAL A 352 4.90 -11.37 10.51
N ALA A 353 3.97 -11.55 11.45
CA ALA A 353 3.08 -10.47 11.89
C ALA A 353 3.87 -9.29 12.49
N THR A 354 4.84 -9.58 13.35
CA THR A 354 5.73 -8.55 13.96
C THR A 354 6.48 -7.76 12.89
N GLU A 355 7.00 -8.43 11.85
CA GLU A 355 7.70 -7.77 10.75
C GLU A 355 6.77 -6.94 9.86
N LEU A 356 5.53 -7.40 9.63
CA LEU A 356 4.53 -6.65 8.88
C LEU A 356 4.10 -5.38 9.63
N ASP A 357 3.87 -5.49 10.94
CA ASP A 357 3.55 -4.33 11.79
C ASP A 357 4.69 -3.31 11.75
N ALA A 358 5.94 -3.74 11.89
CA ALA A 358 7.10 -2.85 11.78
C ALA A 358 7.17 -2.15 10.41
N ALA A 359 6.83 -2.85 9.32
CA ALA A 359 6.77 -2.25 7.99
C ALA A 359 5.62 -1.22 7.86
N ALA A 360 4.45 -1.51 8.45
CA ALA A 360 3.32 -0.57 8.47
C ALA A 360 3.63 0.67 9.33
N GLU A 361 4.31 0.52 10.46
CA GLU A 361 4.76 1.65 11.29
C GLU A 361 5.79 2.51 10.57
N ALA A 362 6.74 1.88 9.87
CA ALA A 362 7.81 2.60 9.17
C ALA A 362 7.33 3.34 7.91
N PHE A 363 6.37 2.78 7.17
CA PHE A 363 6.00 3.25 5.83
C PHE A 363 4.52 3.62 5.66
N GLY A 364 3.69 3.35 6.66
CA GLY A 364 2.25 3.63 6.64
C GLY A 364 1.95 5.11 6.54
N THR A 365 0.85 5.43 5.86
CA THR A 365 0.32 6.80 5.83
C THR A 365 -1.19 6.76 6.06
N PRO A 366 -1.79 7.84 6.63
CA PRO A 366 -3.24 7.91 6.79
C PRO A 366 -3.96 7.78 5.44
N ARG A 367 -5.17 7.21 5.49
CA ARG A 367 -6.06 7.11 4.33
C ARG A 367 -6.31 8.48 3.70
N ARG A 368 -6.28 8.55 2.37
CA ARG A 368 -6.54 9.78 1.61
C ARG A 368 -7.96 9.80 1.06
N THR A 369 -8.44 8.68 0.54
CA THR A 369 -9.75 8.56 -0.08
C THR A 369 -10.85 8.41 0.95
N LEU A 370 -11.91 9.21 0.83
CA LEU A 370 -13.09 9.10 1.69
C LEU A 370 -14.09 8.09 1.12
N LEU A 371 -14.56 7.17 1.96
CA LEU A 371 -15.57 6.17 1.58
C LEU A 371 -16.97 6.65 2.02
N LEU A 372 -17.86 6.93 1.06
CA LEU A 372 -19.26 7.21 1.36
C LEU A 372 -20.11 5.95 1.20
N ASN A 373 -20.66 5.50 2.33
CA ASN A 373 -21.76 4.53 2.39
C ASN A 373 -23.08 5.20 1.97
N GLY A 374 -23.09 5.88 0.83
CA GLY A 374 -24.30 6.39 0.21
C GLY A 374 -25.01 5.24 -0.49
N GLY A 375 -26.30 5.05 -0.18
CA GLY A 375 -27.17 4.08 -0.85
C GLY A 375 -27.20 4.22 -2.38
N PRO A 376 -27.91 3.34 -3.10
CA PRO A 376 -27.73 3.09 -4.52
C PRO A 376 -27.68 4.41 -5.31
N VAL A 377 -26.48 4.77 -5.77
CA VAL A 377 -26.30 5.90 -6.68
C VAL A 377 -26.99 5.50 -7.97
N ALA A 378 -28.08 6.21 -8.28
CA ALA A 378 -28.86 6.01 -9.49
C ALA A 378 -27.92 5.80 -10.67
N SER A 379 -28.12 4.70 -11.41
CA SER A 379 -27.42 4.49 -12.68
C SER A 379 -27.60 5.73 -13.56
N ARG A 380 -26.63 6.04 -14.42
CA ARG A 380 -26.72 7.14 -15.39
C ARG A 380 -27.99 6.95 -16.24
N SER A 381 -29.10 7.49 -15.77
CA SER A 381 -30.37 7.51 -16.47
C SER A 381 -30.18 8.37 -17.71
N SER A 382 -30.42 7.78 -18.88
CA SER A 382 -30.37 8.44 -20.19
C SER A 382 -31.54 9.38 -20.44
N SER A 383 -32.20 9.90 -19.39
CA SER A 383 -33.33 10.79 -19.55
C SER A 383 -32.88 12.10 -20.22
N LYS A 384 -33.14 12.19 -21.53
CA LYS A 384 -32.88 13.34 -22.41
C LYS A 384 -33.69 14.60 -22.05
N LYS A 385 -34.30 14.70 -20.87
CA LYS A 385 -35.01 15.92 -20.47
C LYS A 385 -34.02 16.88 -19.82
N PRO A 386 -33.83 18.10 -20.34
CA PRO A 386 -33.04 19.11 -19.66
C PRO A 386 -33.69 19.37 -18.30
N VAL A 387 -32.96 19.09 -17.22
CA VAL A 387 -33.33 19.52 -15.87
C VAL A 387 -33.07 21.01 -15.82
N ASP A 388 -34.07 21.81 -15.45
CA ASP A 388 -33.86 23.24 -15.24
C ASP A 388 -32.97 23.42 -14.01
N LEU A 389 -31.81 24.04 -14.23
CA LEU A 389 -30.76 24.27 -13.22
C LEU A 389 -30.84 25.67 -12.63
N GLN A 390 -31.73 26.50 -13.19
CA GLN A 390 -31.93 27.86 -12.72
C GLN A 390 -32.77 27.82 -11.45
N ILE A 391 -32.45 28.69 -10.50
CA ILE A 391 -33.32 28.96 -9.37
C ILE A 391 -34.58 29.57 -9.97
N ALA A 392 -35.71 28.87 -9.81
CA ALA A 392 -36.97 29.34 -10.36
C ALA A 392 -37.26 30.77 -9.88
N ASP A 393 -37.67 31.61 -10.83
CA ASP A 393 -38.14 32.96 -10.55
C ASP A 393 -39.57 32.86 -9.98
N THR A 394 -39.64 32.57 -8.69
CA THR A 394 -40.87 32.48 -7.92
C THR A 394 -41.11 33.78 -7.17
N PRO A 395 -42.37 34.25 -7.07
CA PRO A 395 -42.72 35.34 -6.19
C PRO A 395 -42.16 35.06 -4.79
N CYS A 396 -41.31 35.94 -4.28
CA CYS A 396 -40.67 35.74 -2.98
C CYS A 396 -40.73 37.02 -2.14
N ARG A 397 -40.71 36.87 -0.82
CA ARG A 397 -40.50 37.97 0.13
C ARG A 397 -39.11 37.87 0.72
N VAL A 398 -38.42 39.00 0.75
CA VAL A 398 -37.12 39.13 1.40
C VAL A 398 -37.32 39.80 2.75
N PHE A 399 -36.90 39.14 3.82
CA PHE A 399 -36.94 39.65 5.18
C PHE A 399 -35.55 40.13 5.58
N LEU A 400 -35.45 41.38 6.05
CA LEU A 400 -34.24 41.95 6.62
C LEU A 400 -34.47 42.21 8.11
N SER A 401 -33.67 41.57 8.96
CA SER A 401 -33.71 41.79 10.40
C SER A 401 -33.01 43.11 10.77
N ALA A 402 -33.42 43.71 11.89
CA ALA A 402 -32.72 44.85 12.49
C ALA A 402 -31.26 44.53 12.90
N THR A 403 -30.91 43.24 12.97
CA THR A 403 -29.54 42.75 13.24
C THR A 403 -28.70 42.55 11.96
N GLY A 404 -29.22 42.93 10.79
CA GLY A 404 -28.50 42.85 9.51
C GLY A 404 -28.52 41.48 8.84
N ARG A 405 -29.40 40.56 9.25
CA ARG A 405 -29.58 39.25 8.60
C ARG A 405 -30.66 39.33 7.54
N MET A 406 -30.44 38.70 6.40
CA MET A 406 -31.39 38.67 5.29
C MET A 406 -31.79 37.24 4.95
N VAL A 407 -33.08 37.00 4.76
CA VAL A 407 -33.65 35.70 4.38
C VAL A 407 -34.64 35.90 3.23
N ARG A 408 -34.54 35.08 2.19
CA ARG A 408 -35.53 34.98 1.11
C ARG A 408 -36.51 33.85 1.45
N ALA A 409 -37.81 34.12 1.36
CA ALA A 409 -38.85 33.12 1.51
C ALA A 409 -39.75 33.13 0.27
N ASP A 410 -39.93 31.96 -0.34
CA ASP A 410 -40.77 31.82 -1.52
C ASP A 410 -42.26 31.85 -1.12
N LEU A 411 -43.10 32.50 -1.94
CA LEU A 411 -44.53 32.60 -1.74
C LEU A 411 -45.24 31.50 -2.50
N ASP A 412 -46.28 30.94 -1.89
CA ASP A 412 -47.18 30.00 -2.54
C ASP A 412 -48.11 30.76 -3.52
N PRO A 413 -48.04 30.48 -4.83
CA PRO A 413 -48.88 31.15 -5.83
C PRO A 413 -50.38 30.82 -5.70
N GLU A 414 -50.77 29.75 -5.01
CA GLU A 414 -52.18 29.38 -4.81
C GLU A 414 -52.76 29.89 -3.48
N ALA A 415 -51.92 30.43 -2.58
CA ALA A 415 -52.36 30.96 -1.30
C ALA A 415 -52.94 32.38 -1.45
N THR A 416 -54.26 32.51 -1.25
CA THR A 416 -54.97 33.79 -1.16
C THR A 416 -54.48 34.58 0.07
N GLY A 417 -53.45 35.42 -0.12
CA GLY A 417 -52.85 36.23 0.94
C GLY A 417 -51.31 36.24 0.96
N GLY A 418 -50.64 35.50 0.07
CA GLY A 418 -49.17 35.46 0.04
C GLY A 418 -48.59 34.67 1.22
N GLY A 419 -49.08 33.45 1.40
CA GLY A 419 -48.52 32.49 2.37
C GLY A 419 -47.10 32.10 1.98
N ILE A 420 -46.20 32.02 2.97
CA ILE A 420 -44.84 31.52 2.76
C ILE A 420 -44.90 30.00 2.65
N VAL A 421 -44.22 29.43 1.65
CA VAL A 421 -44.11 27.97 1.51
C VAL A 421 -43.37 27.41 2.72
N SER A 422 -44.01 26.51 3.47
CA SER A 422 -43.37 25.86 4.61
C SER A 422 -42.32 24.85 4.13
N PRO A 423 -41.07 24.88 4.64
CA PRO A 423 -40.03 23.96 4.21
C PRO A 423 -40.40 22.51 4.56
N THR A 424 -40.14 21.58 3.64
CA THR A 424 -40.48 20.15 3.76
C THR A 424 -39.65 19.39 4.81
N ARG A 425 -38.63 20.02 5.39
CA ARG A 425 -37.88 19.51 6.55
C ARG A 425 -37.52 20.65 7.50
N ARG A 426 -37.80 20.47 8.79
CA ARG A 426 -37.29 21.35 9.86
C ARG A 426 -35.79 21.14 10.03
N SER A 427 -35.04 22.23 10.17
CA SER A 427 -33.64 22.22 10.55
C SER A 427 -33.49 22.30 12.08
N LYS A 428 -32.37 21.86 12.64
CA LYS A 428 -32.08 21.92 14.10
C LYS A 428 -32.05 23.35 14.67
N HIS A 429 -32.17 24.39 13.84
CA HIS A 429 -32.13 25.79 14.25
C HIS A 429 -33.42 26.55 13.97
N ASP A 430 -34.52 25.86 13.67
CA ASP A 430 -35.85 26.47 13.56
C ASP A 430 -36.41 26.62 14.98
N ALA A 431 -36.20 27.79 15.60
CA ALA A 431 -36.78 28.17 16.89
C ALA A 431 -38.21 28.69 16.72
#